data_AF-A0A5B8NKI5-F1
#
_entry.id   AF-A0A5B8NKI5-F1
#
_cell.length_a   1.000
_cell.length_b   1.000
_cell.length_c   1.000
_cell.angle_alpha   90.00
_cell.angle_beta   90.00
_cell.angle_gamma   90.00
#
_symmetry.space_group_name_H-M   'P 1'
#
loop_
_entity.id
_entity.type
_entity.pdbx_description
1 polymer ?
#
loop_
_entity_poly.entity_id
_entity_poly.type
_entity_poly.pdbx_seq_one_letter_code
_entity_poly.pdbx_strand_id
1 'polypeptide(L)'
;MVNNIKFISKENNKDTLLQKIEKARKNKKSQLERKAINAKYDPQNDQIIIQFVDGSEFRFNSQLGQGLQSATPEQLAEVEITPSGQGLHWESLDADLRIPDLLQGVYGNQKWMSELKRKKLI
;
A
#
# COMPACT_ATOMS: atom_id res chain seq x y z
N MET A 1 -61.52 -5.41 -11.43
CA MET A 1 -60.73 -4.99 -12.60
C MET A 1 -59.84 -3.84 -12.14
N VAL A 2 -58.52 -3.82 -12.18
CA VAL A 2 -57.46 -4.72 -12.71
C VAL A 2 -56.20 -4.51 -11.85
N ASN A 3 -55.44 -5.59 -11.62
CA ASN A 3 -54.12 -5.58 -10.99
C ASN A 3 -53.09 -4.90 -11.91
N ASN A 4 -52.19 -4.09 -11.35
CA ASN A 4 -51.01 -3.63 -12.08
C ASN A 4 -49.74 -3.92 -11.28
N ILE A 5 -49.31 -5.18 -11.34
CA ILE A 5 -47.98 -5.61 -10.86
C ILE A 5 -46.97 -5.10 -11.88
N LYS A 6 -46.31 -3.99 -11.54
CA LYS A 6 -45.21 -3.43 -12.34
C LYS A 6 -44.04 -4.41 -12.28
N PHE A 7 -43.85 -5.17 -13.36
CA PHE A 7 -42.64 -5.90 -13.67
C PHE A 7 -41.47 -4.88 -13.72
N ILE A 8 -40.76 -4.70 -12.60
CA ILE A 8 -39.51 -3.93 -12.59
C ILE A 8 -38.36 -4.93 -12.65
N SER A 9 -37.98 -5.20 -13.90
CA SER A 9 -36.64 -5.49 -14.42
C SER A 9 -35.61 -6.16 -13.49
N LYS A 10 -35.36 -7.46 -13.76
CA LYS A 10 -34.11 -8.17 -13.39
C LYS A 10 -32.84 -7.59 -14.07
N GLU A 11 -32.97 -6.60 -14.96
CA GLU A 11 -31.88 -6.02 -15.76
C GLU A 11 -31.04 -4.96 -15.04
N ASN A 12 -31.56 -4.29 -14.00
CA ASN A 12 -30.86 -3.18 -13.34
C ASN A 12 -29.69 -3.61 -12.42
N ASN A 13 -29.47 -4.91 -12.21
CA ASN A 13 -28.50 -5.40 -11.21
C ASN A 13 -27.11 -5.67 -11.82
N LYS A 14 -27.04 -6.06 -13.10
CA LYS A 14 -25.76 -6.35 -13.78
C LYS A 14 -24.95 -5.09 -14.06
N ASP A 15 -25.60 -4.00 -14.47
CA ASP A 15 -24.94 -2.73 -14.74
C ASP A 15 -24.38 -2.10 -13.47
N THR A 16 -25.11 -2.20 -12.35
CA THR A 16 -24.59 -1.76 -11.04
C THR A 16 -23.41 -2.60 -10.56
N LEU A 17 -23.33 -3.88 -10.91
CA LEU A 17 -22.20 -4.74 -10.55
C LEU A 17 -20.96 -4.42 -11.38
N LEU A 18 -21.12 -4.24 -12.70
CA LEU A 18 -20.03 -3.85 -13.60
C LEU A 18 -19.44 -2.49 -13.20
N GLN A 19 -20.29 -1.51 -12.91
CA GLN A 19 -19.85 -0.19 -12.43
C GLN A 19 -19.08 -0.27 -11.10
N LYS A 20 -19.53 -1.12 -10.14
CA LYS A 20 -18.81 -1.34 -8.87
C LYS A 20 -17.43 -1.96 -9.10
N ILE A 21 -17.34 -2.95 -10.00
CA ILE A 21 -16.07 -3.61 -10.33
C ILE A 21 -15.11 -2.63 -11.00
N GLU A 22 -15.59 -1.82 -11.94
CA GLU A 22 -14.77 -0.84 -12.65
C GLU A 22 -14.27 0.26 -11.71
N LYS A 23 -15.15 0.79 -10.83
CA LYS A 23 -14.77 1.77 -9.80
C LYS A 23 -13.72 1.19 -8.85
N ALA A 24 -13.88 -0.06 -8.40
CA ALA A 24 -12.91 -0.73 -7.55
C ALA A 24 -11.55 -0.90 -8.25
N ARG A 25 -11.54 -1.28 -9.55
CA ARG A 25 -10.32 -1.39 -10.35
C ARG A 25 -9.63 -0.03 -10.54
N LYS A 26 -10.38 1.01 -10.88
CA LYS A 26 -9.86 2.38 -11.04
C LYS A 26 -9.28 2.90 -9.73
N ASN A 27 -9.97 2.66 -8.62
CA ASN A 27 -9.47 3.02 -7.29
C ASN A 27 -8.17 2.28 -6.99
N LYS A 28 -8.14 0.93 -7.13
CA LYS A 28 -6.92 0.13 -6.89
C LYS A 28 -5.75 0.61 -7.74
N LYS A 29 -5.97 0.81 -9.04
CA LYS A 29 -4.95 1.35 -9.96
C LYS A 29 -4.45 2.73 -9.50
N SER A 30 -5.37 3.63 -9.16
CA SER A 30 -5.02 4.95 -8.63
C SER A 30 -4.23 4.89 -7.34
N GLN A 31 -4.45 3.90 -6.46
CA GLN A 31 -3.64 3.74 -5.25
C GLN A 31 -2.20 3.34 -5.58
N LEU A 32 -2.03 2.42 -6.54
CA LEU A 32 -0.72 1.89 -6.92
C LEU A 32 0.09 2.88 -7.78
N GLU A 33 -0.56 3.83 -8.45
CA GLU A 33 0.08 4.83 -9.31
C GLU A 33 0.36 6.16 -8.59
N ARG A 34 0.04 6.29 -7.29
CA ARG A 34 0.33 7.51 -6.55
C ARG A 34 1.83 7.69 -6.42
N LYS A 35 2.32 8.88 -6.76
CA LYS A 35 3.73 9.24 -6.57
C LYS A 35 3.95 9.70 -5.13
N ALA A 36 4.95 9.13 -4.48
CA ALA A 36 5.45 9.63 -3.21
C ALA A 36 6.22 10.93 -3.44
N ILE A 37 6.07 11.86 -2.50
CA ILE A 37 6.74 13.17 -2.50
C ILE A 37 7.61 13.40 -1.26
N ASN A 38 7.38 12.62 -0.20
CA ASN A 38 8.18 12.67 1.01
C ASN A 38 8.17 11.30 1.71
N ALA A 39 9.30 10.92 2.30
CA ALA A 39 9.41 9.75 3.16
C ALA A 39 10.25 10.12 4.38
N LYS A 40 9.86 9.59 5.54
CA LYS A 40 10.61 9.80 6.79
C LYS A 40 10.41 8.67 7.76
N TYR A 41 11.37 8.49 8.65
CA TYR A 41 11.23 7.65 9.83
C TYR A 41 10.65 8.46 11.00
N ASP A 42 9.70 7.85 11.73
CA ASP A 42 9.18 8.34 12.99
C ASP A 42 9.67 7.44 14.14
N PRO A 43 10.66 7.92 14.93
CA PRO A 43 11.24 7.14 16.02
C PRO A 43 10.28 6.93 17.19
N GLN A 44 9.22 7.73 17.33
CA GLN A 44 8.27 7.56 18.45
C GLN A 44 7.41 6.32 18.29
N ASN A 45 7.06 5.99 17.04
CA ASN A 45 6.18 4.87 16.72
C ASN A 45 6.89 3.72 15.98
N ASP A 46 8.19 3.87 15.73
CA ASP A 46 9.00 2.96 14.92
C ASP A 46 8.37 2.72 13.52
N GLN A 47 8.04 3.82 12.83
CA GLN A 47 7.32 3.78 11.56
C GLN A 47 8.04 4.48 10.44
N ILE A 48 7.99 3.89 9.25
CA ILE A 48 8.27 4.59 8.00
C ILE A 48 6.96 5.24 7.51
N ILE A 49 7.02 6.55 7.27
CA ILE A 49 5.90 7.37 6.80
C ILE A 49 6.19 7.77 5.36
N ILE A 50 5.23 7.54 4.46
CA ILE A 50 5.27 7.93 3.05
C ILE A 50 4.14 8.91 2.80
N GLN A 51 4.44 10.09 2.28
CA GLN A 51 3.46 11.10 1.88
C GLN A 51 3.33 11.12 0.36
N PHE A 52 2.09 11.20 -0.14
CA PHE A 52 1.77 11.18 -1.56
C PHE A 52 1.31 12.54 -2.08
N VAL A 53 1.39 12.72 -3.41
CA VAL A 53 0.94 13.95 -4.10
C VAL A 53 -0.51 14.36 -3.80
N ASP A 54 -1.38 13.42 -3.42
CA ASP A 54 -2.79 13.68 -3.11
C ASP A 54 -3.02 14.06 -1.63
N GLY A 55 -1.95 14.24 -0.86
CA GLY A 55 -2.00 14.54 0.57
C GLY A 55 -2.27 13.34 1.46
N SER A 56 -2.46 12.14 0.90
CA SER A 56 -2.58 10.93 1.70
C SER A 56 -1.23 10.47 2.25
N GLU A 57 -1.28 9.72 3.35
CA GLU A 57 -0.09 9.08 3.93
C GLU A 57 -0.28 7.57 4.04
N PHE A 58 0.82 6.84 3.87
CA PHE A 58 0.93 5.43 4.22
C PHE A 58 2.01 5.25 5.28
N ARG A 59 1.76 4.36 6.24
CA ARG A 59 2.65 4.12 7.37
C ARG A 59 2.79 2.63 7.61
N PHE A 60 4.00 2.17 7.88
CA PHE A 60 4.25 0.80 8.28
C PHE A 60 5.36 0.75 9.34
N ASN A 61 5.30 -0.25 10.22
CA ASN A 61 6.35 -0.45 11.22
C ASN A 61 7.63 -0.95 10.54
N SER A 62 8.80 -0.39 10.93
CA SER A 62 10.09 -0.68 10.28
C SER A 62 10.41 -2.18 10.25
N GLN A 63 10.03 -2.93 11.28
CA GLN A 63 10.28 -4.38 11.40
C GLN A 63 9.60 -5.23 10.33
N LEU A 64 8.62 -4.67 9.62
CA LEU A 64 7.97 -5.34 8.50
C LEU A 64 8.84 -5.31 7.24
N GLY A 65 9.57 -4.21 7.00
CA GLY A 65 10.33 -4.01 5.76
C GLY A 65 11.56 -4.90 5.71
N GLN A 66 11.68 -5.74 4.68
CA GLN A 66 12.85 -6.58 4.49
C GLN A 66 14.12 -5.72 4.40
N GLY A 67 15.07 -5.98 5.29
CA GLY A 67 16.33 -5.24 5.38
C GLY A 67 16.34 -4.18 6.47
N LEU A 68 15.17 -3.86 7.05
CA LEU A 68 15.03 -2.82 8.07
C LEU A 68 14.96 -3.38 9.50
N GLN A 69 14.64 -4.65 9.67
CA GLN A 69 14.39 -5.29 10.98
C GLN A 69 15.48 -5.11 12.05
N SER A 70 16.74 -4.89 11.66
CA SER A 70 17.85 -4.69 12.62
C SER A 70 18.53 -3.32 12.48
N ALA A 71 17.93 -2.41 11.70
CA ALA A 71 18.50 -1.09 11.45
C ALA A 71 18.39 -0.19 12.69
N THR A 72 19.38 0.69 12.88
CA THR A 72 19.31 1.71 13.93
C THR A 72 18.34 2.84 13.52
N PRO A 73 17.84 3.64 14.48
CA PRO A 73 17.05 4.83 14.18
C PRO A 73 17.69 5.77 13.15
N GLU A 74 19.02 5.93 13.22
CA GLU A 74 19.78 6.79 12.31
C GLU A 74 19.78 6.20 10.90
N GLN A 75 20.01 4.90 10.75
CA GLN A 75 19.95 4.22 9.45
C GLN A 75 18.54 4.27 8.86
N LEU A 76 17.49 4.09 9.68
CA LEU A 76 16.11 4.18 9.22
C LEU A 76 15.74 5.60 8.74
N ALA A 77 16.33 6.63 9.36
CA ALA A 77 16.13 8.03 9.00
C ALA A 77 16.75 8.42 7.65
N GLU A 78 17.67 7.60 7.10
CA GLU A 78 18.25 7.78 5.76
C GLU A 78 17.30 7.40 4.62
N VAL A 79 16.01 7.12 4.91
CA VAL A 79 15.02 6.77 3.88
C VAL A 79 14.95 7.82 2.79
N GLU A 80 15.17 7.40 1.54
CA GLU A 80 15.04 8.23 0.36
C GLU A 80 13.95 7.70 -0.58
N ILE A 81 13.28 8.61 -1.30
CA ILE A 81 12.38 8.22 -2.38
C ILE A 81 13.18 8.14 -3.67
N THR A 82 13.09 7.00 -4.35
CA THR A 82 13.71 6.82 -5.68
C THR A 82 13.18 7.86 -6.70
N PRO A 83 13.95 8.24 -7.74
CA PRO A 83 13.52 9.25 -8.72
C PRO A 83 12.17 8.98 -9.41
N SER A 84 11.74 7.72 -9.45
CA SER A 84 10.45 7.31 -10.00
C SER A 84 9.24 7.73 -9.13
N GLY A 85 9.45 8.00 -7.84
CA GLY A 85 8.40 8.19 -6.85
C GLY A 85 7.67 6.91 -6.44
N GLN A 86 8.21 5.73 -6.80
CA GLN A 86 7.58 4.41 -6.63
C GLN A 86 8.37 3.44 -5.75
N GLY A 87 9.51 3.87 -5.22
CA GLY A 87 10.38 3.06 -4.38
C GLY A 87 10.98 3.88 -3.26
N LEU A 88 11.30 3.20 -2.16
CA LEU A 88 12.09 3.68 -1.04
C LEU A 88 13.45 3.00 -1.07
N HIS A 89 14.49 3.76 -0.75
CA HIS A 89 15.87 3.30 -0.72
C HIS A 89 16.54 3.70 0.60
N TRP A 90 17.41 2.84 1.12
CA TRP A 90 18.29 3.11 2.25
C TRP A 90 19.71 2.70 1.86
N GLU A 91 20.58 3.68 1.61
CA GLU A 91 21.94 3.45 1.10
C GLU A 91 22.79 2.63 2.09
N SER A 92 22.83 3.00 3.38
CA SER A 92 23.64 2.27 4.37
C SER A 92 23.17 0.85 4.66
N LEU A 93 21.92 0.53 4.29
CA LEU A 93 21.31 -0.79 4.50
C LEU A 93 21.33 -1.66 3.24
N ASP A 94 21.68 -1.10 2.07
CA ASP A 94 21.50 -1.73 0.76
C ASP A 94 20.09 -2.32 0.61
N ALA A 95 19.09 -1.52 1.01
CA ALA A 95 17.70 -1.96 1.10
C ALA A 95 16.79 -1.12 0.21
N ASP A 96 15.96 -1.82 -0.59
CA ASP A 96 14.97 -1.22 -1.46
C ASP A 96 13.58 -1.82 -1.20
N LEU A 97 12.57 -0.97 -1.11
CA LEU A 97 11.17 -1.37 -1.01
C LEU A 97 10.32 -0.68 -2.08
N ARG A 98 9.47 -1.45 -2.76
CA ARG A 98 8.55 -0.92 -3.78
C ARG A 98 7.27 -0.43 -3.13
N ILE A 99 6.93 0.83 -3.34
CA ILE A 99 5.74 1.46 -2.75
C ILE A 99 4.43 0.76 -3.18
N PRO A 100 4.24 0.37 -4.46
CA PRO A 100 3.06 -0.41 -4.85
C PRO A 100 2.91 -1.75 -4.10
N ASP A 101 4.03 -2.37 -3.71
CA ASP A 101 4.02 -3.63 -2.97
C ASP A 101 3.67 -3.39 -1.50
N LEU A 102 4.24 -2.35 -0.89
CA LEU A 102 3.91 -1.92 0.47
C LEU A 102 2.41 -1.60 0.62
N LEU A 103 1.83 -0.89 -0.36
CA LEU A 103 0.39 -0.58 -0.39
C LEU A 103 -0.50 -1.83 -0.53
N GLN A 104 0.06 -2.96 -0.95
CA GLN A 104 -0.61 -4.26 -1.03
C GLN A 104 -0.27 -5.16 0.18
N GLY A 105 0.46 -4.66 1.18
CA GLY A 105 0.88 -5.42 2.36
C GLY A 105 2.02 -6.40 2.06
N VAL A 106 2.81 -6.17 1.01
CA VAL A 106 4.00 -6.94 0.67
C VAL A 106 5.23 -6.14 1.08
N TYR A 107 5.98 -6.65 2.06
CA TYR A 107 7.09 -5.96 2.69
C TYR A 107 8.47 -6.54 2.34
N GLY A 108 8.51 -7.48 1.39
CA GLY A 108 9.73 -8.15 0.95
C GLY A 108 9.42 -9.34 0.07
N ASN A 109 10.45 -10.14 -0.20
CA ASN A 109 10.32 -11.36 -0.98
C ASN A 109 9.51 -12.45 -0.24
N GLN A 110 9.18 -13.53 -0.96
CA GLN A 110 8.33 -14.60 -0.41
C GLN A 110 8.89 -15.26 0.86
N LYS A 111 10.22 -15.40 0.95
CA LYS A 111 10.90 -15.96 2.13
C LYS A 111 10.69 -15.04 3.33
N TRP A 112 10.89 -13.75 3.14
CA TRP A 112 10.67 -12.73 4.17
C TRP A 112 9.21 -12.67 4.63
N MET A 113 8.26 -12.65 3.70
CA MET A 113 6.83 -12.66 4.03
C MET A 113 6.44 -13.92 4.84
N SER A 114 7.08 -15.06 4.56
CA SER A 114 6.89 -16.29 5.35
C SER A 114 7.49 -16.18 6.75
N GLU A 115 8.61 -15.47 6.91
CA GLU A 115 9.23 -15.17 8.21
C GLU A 115 8.34 -14.27 9.07
N LEU A 116 7.78 -13.19 8.49
CA LEU A 116 6.86 -12.30 9.19
C LEU A 116 5.63 -13.05 9.74
N LYS A 117 5.04 -13.94 8.93
CA LYS A 117 3.92 -14.80 9.35
C LYS A 117 4.29 -15.72 10.51
N ARG A 118 5.47 -16.37 10.44
CA ARG A 118 5.95 -17.23 11.54
C ARG A 118 6.17 -16.44 12.83
N LYS A 119 6.65 -15.19 12.72
CA LYS A 119 6.83 -14.26 13.83
C LYS A 119 5.53 -13.59 14.30
N LYS A 120 4.40 -13.84 13.64
CA LYS A 120 3.08 -13.23 13.91
C LYS A 120 3.08 -11.71 13.80
N LEU A 121 3.86 -11.17 12.85
CA LEU A 121 3.91 -9.74 12.54
C LEU A 121 2.90 -9.34 11.46
N ILE A 122 2.41 -10.30 10.67
CA ILE A 122 1.35 -10.16 9.65
C ILE A 122 0.45 -11.40 9.62
#